data_AF-A0A9D7H5A0-F1
#
_entry.id   AF-A0A9D7H5A0-F1
#
_cell.length_a   1.000
_cell.length_b   1.000
_cell.length_c   1.000
_cell.angle_alpha   90.00
_cell.angle_beta   90.00
_cell.angle_gamma   90.00
#
_symmetry.space_group_name_H-M   'P 1'
#
loop_
_entity.id
_entity.type
_entity.pdbx_description
1 polymer ?
#
loop_
_entity_poly.entity_id
_entity_poly.type
_entity_poly.pdbx_seq_one_letter_code
_entity_poly.pdbx_strand_id
1 'polypeptide(L)'
;MKPANLMVGEFGQVYLMDWGLSRLTRTQPASGKNSQMNAPGAVGTPDYMAPEQAKGDPTIMDERCDIFGLGAMLYELVSGKRPYGDHPDGRVILERALKGEIRAIDDVAQKVGISRRMRAIIQKATAINPKERYQTVAELQRDVHDFLLGGLHLPRKLFEPGTVIMCEGDPGDAAYMIVSGRCRAYRTVDGQEETLSVMEPGEVFGEMALLLEEPRAASVVAMDRVVVLVLDKATMNEGLGLEGWSGALVRALAQRFRNLEQHVRVSGLRRNSGPAESER
;
A
#
# COMPACT_ATOMS: atom_id res chain seq x y z
N MET A 1 -16.79 -8.03 16.50
CA MET A 1 -16.43 -9.18 15.63
C MET A 1 -15.29 -9.99 16.25
N LYS A 2 -15.35 -11.34 16.27
CA LYS A 2 -14.29 -12.23 16.79
C LYS A 2 -14.23 -13.57 16.05
N PRO A 3 -13.10 -14.32 16.05
CA PRO A 3 -12.97 -15.56 15.27
C PRO A 3 -13.99 -16.64 15.66
N ALA A 4 -14.33 -16.76 16.94
CA ALA A 4 -15.33 -17.72 17.41
C ALA A 4 -16.75 -17.49 16.84
N ASN A 5 -16.99 -16.32 16.23
CA ASN A 5 -18.25 -15.98 15.59
C ASN A 5 -18.23 -16.27 14.08
N LEU A 6 -17.11 -16.77 13.54
CA LEU A 6 -16.96 -17.18 12.15
C LEU A 6 -16.93 -18.71 12.05
N MET A 7 -17.71 -19.27 11.14
CA MET A 7 -17.67 -20.69 10.79
C MET A 7 -17.14 -20.84 9.37
N VAL A 8 -16.20 -21.76 9.17
CA VAL A 8 -15.63 -22.08 7.86
C VAL A 8 -16.21 -23.42 7.39
N GLY A 9 -16.93 -23.42 6.27
CA GLY A 9 -17.44 -24.61 5.62
C GLY A 9 -16.36 -25.40 4.88
N GLU A 10 -16.67 -26.64 4.48
CA GLU A 10 -15.71 -27.57 3.86
C GLU A 10 -15.08 -27.05 2.55
N PHE A 11 -15.71 -26.10 1.87
CA PHE A 11 -15.19 -25.50 0.63
C PHE A 11 -14.72 -24.05 0.82
N GLY A 12 -14.40 -23.66 2.06
CA GLY A 12 -13.87 -22.32 2.38
C GLY A 12 -14.91 -21.22 2.48
N GLN A 13 -16.22 -21.54 2.50
CA GLN A 13 -17.25 -20.55 2.77
C GLN A 13 -17.15 -20.06 4.21
N VAL A 14 -17.23 -18.75 4.43
CA VAL A 14 -17.21 -18.15 5.78
C VAL A 14 -18.61 -17.67 6.14
N TYR A 15 -19.15 -18.17 7.26
CA TYR A 15 -20.45 -17.79 7.81
C TYR A 15 -20.28 -17.03 9.11
N LEU A 16 -21.04 -15.95 9.31
CA LEU A 16 -21.11 -15.22 10.57
C LEU A 16 -22.26 -15.79 11.42
N MET A 17 -21.94 -16.31 12.60
CA MET A 17 -22.83 -17.17 13.40
C MET A 17 -23.48 -16.47 14.59
N ASP A 18 -23.10 -15.23 14.92
CA ASP A 18 -23.53 -14.56 16.15
C ASP A 18 -23.77 -13.06 15.95
N TRP A 19 -25.04 -12.68 16.00
CA TRP A 19 -25.57 -11.30 15.93
C TRP A 19 -26.03 -10.80 17.32
N GLY A 20 -25.75 -11.53 18.40
CA GLY A 20 -26.32 -11.26 19.74
C GLY A 20 -25.90 -9.92 20.37
N LEU A 21 -24.88 -9.26 19.82
CA LEU A 21 -24.41 -7.93 20.21
C LEU A 21 -24.63 -6.87 19.12
N SER A 22 -25.32 -7.21 18.04
CA SER A 22 -25.57 -6.31 16.92
C SER A 22 -26.56 -5.21 17.33
N ARG A 23 -26.16 -3.95 17.14
CA ARG A 23 -27.04 -2.80 17.37
C ARG A 23 -27.67 -2.40 16.04
N LEU A 24 -29.01 -2.36 15.99
CA LEU A 24 -29.73 -1.84 14.84
C LEU A 24 -29.53 -0.32 14.77
N THR A 25 -28.69 0.14 13.85
CA THR A 25 -28.48 1.57 13.56
C THR A 25 -29.61 2.12 12.68
N ARG A 26 -30.86 1.86 13.06
CA ARG A 26 -32.03 2.55 12.49
C ARG A 26 -33.08 2.76 13.57
N THR A 27 -33.43 4.02 13.76
CA THR A 27 -34.49 4.60 14.60
C THR A 27 -35.67 3.66 14.85
N GLN A 28 -35.58 2.85 15.91
CA GLN A 28 -36.69 2.37 16.74
C GLN A 28 -36.11 1.60 17.94
N PRO A 29 -36.48 1.96 19.19
CA PRO A 29 -36.08 1.18 20.35
C PRO A 29 -36.83 -0.15 20.33
N ALA A 30 -36.13 -1.26 20.08
CA ALA A 30 -36.69 -2.58 20.25
C ALA A 30 -36.96 -2.80 21.75
N SER A 31 -38.25 -2.77 22.10
CA SER A 31 -38.76 -3.14 23.43
C SER A 31 -38.64 -4.65 23.60
N GLY A 32 -37.47 -5.12 24.00
CA GLY A 32 -37.20 -6.48 24.43
C GLY A 32 -36.50 -6.45 25.78
N LYS A 33 -37.28 -6.53 26.87
CA LYS A 33 -36.77 -6.78 28.22
C LYS A 33 -36.07 -8.14 28.24
N ASN A 34 -34.77 -8.16 28.02
CA ASN A 34 -33.87 -9.16 28.61
C ASN A 34 -32.59 -8.46 29.04
N SER A 35 -32.62 -8.10 30.31
CA SER A 35 -31.63 -7.32 31.03
C SER A 35 -30.36 -8.15 31.25
N GLN A 36 -29.35 -7.91 30.40
CA GLN A 36 -27.93 -8.04 30.77
C GLN A 36 -27.15 -6.74 30.49
N MET A 37 -27.85 -5.61 30.33
CA MET A 37 -27.27 -4.34 29.89
C MET A 37 -27.12 -3.27 30.98
N ASN A 38 -27.27 -3.64 32.27
CA ASN A 38 -27.21 -2.71 33.40
C ASN A 38 -26.01 -2.96 34.34
N ALA A 39 -24.91 -3.55 33.86
CA ALA A 39 -23.65 -3.57 34.59
C ALA A 39 -22.64 -2.65 33.90
N PRO A 40 -22.04 -1.66 34.58
CA PRO A 40 -20.92 -0.90 34.04
C PRO A 40 -19.73 -1.86 33.92
N GLY A 41 -19.48 -2.36 32.71
CA GLY A 41 -18.42 -3.31 32.42
C GLY A 41 -18.45 -3.71 30.95
N ALA A 42 -17.28 -3.83 30.33
CA ALA A 42 -17.12 -4.18 28.93
C ALA A 42 -17.84 -5.52 28.64
N VAL A 43 -18.91 -5.46 27.83
CA VAL A 43 -19.64 -6.64 27.39
C VAL A 43 -18.87 -7.26 26.20
N GLY A 44 -18.16 -8.36 26.45
CA GLY A 44 -17.52 -9.18 25.40
C GLY A 44 -16.14 -9.71 25.76
N THR A 45 -15.49 -10.38 24.80
CA THR A 45 -14.11 -10.90 24.89
C THR A 45 -13.14 -9.78 24.45
N PRO A 46 -12.32 -9.22 25.35
CA PRO A 46 -11.53 -8.00 25.07
C PRO A 46 -10.44 -8.20 24.01
N ASP A 47 -10.12 -9.45 23.68
CA ASP A 47 -9.06 -9.87 22.77
C ASP A 47 -9.12 -9.24 21.36
N TYR A 48 -10.28 -8.71 20.93
CA TYR A 48 -10.48 -8.09 19.60
C TYR A 48 -11.23 -6.75 19.64
N MET A 49 -11.49 -6.20 20.84
CA MET A 49 -12.31 -5.00 20.99
C MET A 49 -11.59 -3.76 20.45
N ALA A 50 -12.32 -2.92 19.72
CA ALA A 50 -11.85 -1.57 19.45
C ALA A 50 -11.71 -0.78 20.76
N PRO A 51 -10.79 0.20 20.86
CA PRO A 51 -10.60 1.00 22.08
C PRO A 51 -11.88 1.67 22.58
N GLU A 52 -12.73 2.16 21.67
CA GLU A 52 -14.04 2.72 21.97
C GLU A 52 -15.06 1.69 22.49
N GLN A 53 -14.98 0.43 22.05
CA GLN A 53 -15.80 -0.66 22.59
C GLN A 53 -15.35 -1.04 24.00
N ALA A 54 -14.04 -1.06 24.24
CA ALA A 54 -13.48 -1.34 25.56
C ALA A 54 -13.86 -0.27 26.60
N LYS A 55 -14.03 1.00 26.18
CA LYS A 55 -14.52 2.10 27.03
C LYS A 55 -15.98 1.93 27.46
N GLY A 56 -16.78 1.17 26.70
CA GLY A 56 -18.18 0.89 27.03
C GLY A 56 -19.13 2.08 26.86
N ASP A 57 -18.72 3.14 26.15
CA ASP A 57 -19.59 4.29 25.86
C ASP A 57 -20.27 4.12 24.49
N PRO A 58 -21.59 3.89 24.45
CA PRO A 58 -22.31 3.62 23.21
C PRO A 58 -22.48 4.84 22.29
N THR A 59 -22.08 6.05 22.73
CA THR A 59 -22.17 7.28 21.93
C THR A 59 -20.99 7.47 20.98
N ILE A 60 -19.86 6.83 21.28
CA ILE A 60 -18.62 6.90 20.49
C ILE A 60 -18.40 5.66 19.61
N MET A 61 -19.36 4.72 19.64
CA MET A 61 -19.33 3.47 18.87
C MET A 61 -20.15 3.59 17.59
N ASP A 62 -19.50 3.31 16.46
CA ASP A 62 -20.12 3.18 15.14
C ASP A 62 -19.59 1.94 14.38
N GLU A 63 -19.96 1.78 13.12
CA GLU A 63 -19.56 0.64 12.26
C GLU A 63 -18.05 0.45 12.14
N ARG A 64 -17.23 1.47 12.43
CA ARG A 64 -15.76 1.38 12.37
C ARG A 64 -15.19 0.56 13.52
N CYS A 65 -15.99 0.29 14.56
CA CYS A 65 -15.67 -0.72 15.57
C CYS A 65 -15.52 -2.10 14.94
N ASP A 66 -16.40 -2.46 14.00
CA ASP A 66 -16.34 -3.75 13.32
C ASP A 66 -15.15 -3.83 12.36
N ILE A 67 -14.78 -2.72 11.72
CA ILE A 67 -13.56 -2.62 10.90
C ILE A 67 -12.31 -2.91 11.74
N PHE A 68 -12.24 -2.38 12.97
CA PHE A 68 -11.16 -2.69 13.89
C PHE A 68 -11.13 -4.18 14.24
N GLY A 69 -12.30 -4.75 14.60
CA GLY A 69 -12.41 -6.17 14.91
C GLY A 69 -11.99 -7.06 13.73
N LEU A 70 -12.34 -6.70 12.49
CA LEU A 70 -11.89 -7.38 11.28
C LEU A 70 -10.37 -7.29 11.10
N GLY A 71 -9.78 -6.11 11.34
CA GLY A 71 -8.32 -5.92 11.31
C GLY A 71 -7.60 -6.74 12.39
N ALA A 72 -8.16 -6.80 13.60
CA ALA A 72 -7.64 -7.59 14.72
C ALA A 72 -7.70 -9.10 14.44
N MET A 73 -8.75 -9.58 13.77
CA MET A 73 -8.82 -10.97 13.30
C MET A 73 -7.80 -11.24 12.19
N LEU A 74 -7.68 -10.33 11.21
CA LEU A 74 -6.68 -10.44 10.16
C LEU A 74 -5.26 -10.51 10.72
N TYR A 75 -4.95 -9.69 11.73
CA TYR A 75 -3.70 -9.76 12.49
C TYR A 75 -3.44 -11.16 13.04
N GLU A 76 -4.42 -11.77 13.69
CA GLU A 76 -4.26 -13.12 14.25
C GLU A 76 -4.13 -14.19 13.17
N LEU A 77 -4.87 -14.08 12.07
CA LEU A 77 -4.77 -15.01 10.95
C LEU A 77 -3.36 -15.05 10.34
N VAL A 78 -2.71 -13.90 10.18
CA VAL A 78 -1.39 -13.84 9.55
C VAL A 78 -0.24 -14.07 10.53
N SER A 79 -0.42 -13.79 11.82
CA SER A 79 0.63 -13.93 12.83
C SER A 79 0.51 -15.18 13.70
N GLY A 80 -0.67 -15.81 13.73
CA GLY A 80 -1.02 -16.91 14.65
C GLY A 80 -1.11 -16.48 16.12
N LYS A 81 -1.17 -15.17 16.40
CA LYS A 81 -1.13 -14.60 17.76
C LYS A 81 -2.20 -13.53 17.91
N ARG A 82 -2.75 -13.40 19.11
CA ARG A 82 -3.72 -12.34 19.42
C ARG A 82 -3.07 -10.95 19.43
N PRO A 83 -3.80 -9.90 19.03
CA PRO A 83 -3.27 -8.54 18.91
C PRO A 83 -2.81 -7.95 20.25
N TYR A 84 -3.57 -8.19 21.32
CA TYR A 84 -3.23 -7.76 22.68
C TYR A 84 -2.35 -8.78 23.44
N GLY A 85 -1.93 -9.86 22.78
CA GLY A 85 -1.22 -10.98 23.39
C GLY A 85 -2.09 -11.82 24.33
N ASP A 86 -1.45 -12.78 24.99
CA ASP A 86 -2.10 -13.65 25.98
C ASP A 86 -1.70 -13.23 27.40
N HIS A 87 -2.66 -13.25 28.32
CA HIS A 87 -2.42 -13.01 29.74
C HIS A 87 -3.47 -13.75 30.58
N PRO A 88 -3.11 -14.37 31.72
CA PRO A 88 -4.05 -15.10 32.57
C PRO A 88 -5.08 -14.19 33.25
N ASP A 89 -4.72 -12.93 33.53
CA ASP A 89 -5.66 -11.91 33.99
C ASP A 89 -6.26 -11.13 32.80
N GLY A 90 -7.55 -11.32 32.56
CA GLY A 90 -8.30 -10.62 31.52
C GLY A 90 -8.38 -9.09 31.69
N ARG A 91 -8.16 -8.56 32.91
CA ARG A 91 -8.10 -7.11 33.15
C ARG A 91 -6.90 -6.47 32.44
N VAL A 92 -5.78 -7.18 32.36
CA VAL A 92 -4.60 -6.72 31.63
C VAL A 92 -4.87 -6.64 30.13
N ILE A 93 -5.61 -7.61 29.58
CA ILE A 93 -6.03 -7.57 28.17
C ILE A 93 -7.01 -6.42 27.92
N LEU A 94 -7.95 -6.19 28.83
CA LEU A 94 -8.88 -5.06 28.76
C LEU A 94 -8.14 -3.71 28.84
N GLU A 95 -7.12 -3.57 29.69
CA GLU A 95 -6.31 -2.36 29.76
C GLU A 95 -5.58 -2.07 28.45
N ARG A 96 -4.99 -3.11 27.82
CA ARG A 96 -4.37 -2.99 26.50
C ARG A 96 -5.38 -2.59 25.42
N ALA A 97 -6.58 -3.18 25.46
CA ALA A 97 -7.66 -2.83 24.54
C ALA A 97 -8.11 -1.37 24.70
N LEU A 98 -8.27 -0.90 25.95
CA LEU A 98 -8.60 0.50 26.26
C LEU A 98 -7.58 1.50 25.70
N LYS A 99 -6.30 1.15 25.75
CA LYS A 99 -5.21 1.97 25.20
C LYS A 99 -5.00 1.77 23.69
N GLY A 100 -5.57 0.72 23.10
CA GLY A 100 -5.32 0.34 21.71
C GLY A 100 -3.89 -0.18 21.47
N GLU A 101 -3.25 -0.72 22.50
CA GLU A 101 -1.86 -1.20 22.47
C GLU A 101 -1.77 -2.60 21.82
N ILE A 102 -1.97 -2.64 20.50
CA ILE A 102 -1.70 -3.85 19.71
C ILE A 102 -0.19 -4.05 19.60
N ARG A 103 0.26 -5.29 19.79
CA ARG A 103 1.67 -5.67 19.59
C ARG A 103 2.07 -5.44 18.14
N ALA A 104 3.27 -4.91 17.90
CA ALA A 104 3.72 -4.67 16.54
C ALA A 104 3.83 -6.00 15.79
N ILE A 105 3.22 -6.08 14.60
CA ILE A 105 3.14 -7.34 13.86
C ILE A 105 4.52 -7.82 13.38
N ASP A 106 5.48 -6.90 13.21
CA ASP A 106 6.91 -7.23 13.00
C ASP A 106 7.47 -8.11 14.11
N ASP A 107 7.25 -7.72 15.36
CA ASP A 107 7.81 -8.40 16.53
C ASP A 107 7.25 -9.81 16.68
N VAL A 108 6.03 -10.02 16.20
CA VAL A 108 5.28 -11.25 16.40
C VAL A 108 5.42 -12.23 15.24
N ALA A 109 5.61 -11.72 14.01
CA ALA A 109 5.65 -12.53 12.80
C ALA A 109 7.03 -12.59 12.12
N GLN A 110 8.12 -12.35 12.87
CA GLN A 110 9.50 -12.36 12.36
C GLN A 110 9.86 -13.58 11.51
N LYS A 111 9.29 -14.76 11.83
CA LYS A 111 9.56 -16.02 11.13
C LYS A 111 8.74 -16.25 9.85
N VAL A 112 7.59 -15.57 9.73
CA VAL A 112 6.60 -15.82 8.65
C VAL A 112 6.81 -14.88 7.47
N GLY A 113 7.45 -13.72 7.68
CA GLY A 113 7.71 -12.75 6.60
C GLY A 113 6.43 -12.13 6.07
N ILE A 114 5.84 -11.20 6.82
CA ILE A 114 4.61 -10.51 6.40
C ILE A 114 4.98 -9.36 5.46
N SER A 115 4.38 -9.34 4.26
CA SER A 115 4.56 -8.25 3.29
C SER A 115 4.20 -6.88 3.88
N ARG A 116 4.89 -5.82 3.44
CA ARG A 116 4.57 -4.44 3.84
C ARG A 116 3.10 -4.10 3.58
N ARG A 117 2.54 -4.62 2.50
CA ARG A 117 1.16 -4.37 2.10
C ARG A 117 0.15 -4.99 3.08
N MET A 118 0.33 -6.25 3.47
CA MET A 118 -0.52 -6.87 4.49
C MET A 118 -0.42 -6.14 5.83
N ARG A 119 0.80 -5.72 6.22
CA ARG A 119 1.03 -4.89 7.40
C ARG A 119 0.25 -3.57 7.35
N ALA A 120 0.31 -2.85 6.23
CA ALA A 120 -0.37 -1.57 6.07
C ALA A 120 -1.90 -1.72 6.18
N ILE A 121 -2.47 -2.77 5.60
CA ILE A 121 -3.91 -3.08 5.71
C ILE A 121 -4.30 -3.30 7.17
N ILE A 122 -3.55 -4.13 7.89
CA ILE A 122 -3.82 -4.44 9.30
C ILE A 122 -3.71 -3.17 10.15
N GLN A 123 -2.60 -2.42 10.02
CA GLN A 123 -2.37 -1.19 10.79
C GLN A 123 -3.45 -0.14 10.55
N LYS A 124 -3.88 0.05 9.30
CA LYS A 124 -4.96 0.98 8.97
C LYS A 124 -6.29 0.50 9.54
N ALA A 125 -6.63 -0.78 9.41
CA ALA A 125 -7.86 -1.33 9.97
C ALA A 125 -7.91 -1.21 11.51
N THR A 126 -6.77 -1.38 12.18
CA THR A 126 -6.65 -1.35 13.64
C THR A 126 -6.12 -0.01 14.19
N ALA A 127 -6.24 1.10 13.45
CA ALA A 127 -5.81 2.40 13.95
C ALA A 127 -6.58 2.79 15.23
N ILE A 128 -5.93 3.39 16.22
CA ILE A 128 -6.58 3.76 17.50
C ILE A 128 -7.71 4.77 17.23
N ASN A 129 -7.43 5.79 16.42
CA ASN A 129 -8.39 6.80 16.00
C ASN A 129 -9.30 6.25 14.89
N PRO A 130 -10.64 6.17 15.08
CA PRO A 130 -11.56 5.69 14.05
C PRO A 130 -11.50 6.48 12.72
N LYS A 131 -11.08 7.75 12.76
CA LYS A 131 -10.93 8.58 11.55
C LYS A 131 -9.73 8.17 10.67
N GLU A 132 -8.75 7.48 11.24
CA GLU A 132 -7.57 6.99 10.52
C GLU A 132 -7.78 5.58 9.94
N ARG A 133 -8.90 4.93 10.31
CA ARG A 133 -9.29 3.63 9.77
C ARG A 133 -9.87 3.75 8.36
N TYR A 134 -10.13 2.61 7.74
CA TYR A 134 -11.10 2.54 6.64
C TYR A 134 -12.44 3.09 7.11
N GLN A 135 -13.07 3.93 6.29
CA GLN A 135 -14.36 4.52 6.65
C GLN A 135 -15.52 3.59 6.31
N THR A 136 -15.28 2.59 5.45
CA THR A 136 -16.27 1.54 5.14
C THR A 136 -15.60 0.17 5.05
N VAL A 137 -16.39 -0.88 5.31
CA VAL A 137 -15.94 -2.27 5.11
C VAL A 137 -15.59 -2.54 3.63
N ALA A 138 -16.26 -1.87 2.70
CA ALA A 138 -15.99 -1.99 1.27
C ALA A 138 -14.58 -1.51 0.89
N GLU A 139 -14.05 -0.47 1.56
CA GLU A 139 -12.66 -0.03 1.36
C GLU A 139 -11.66 -1.07 1.87
N LEU A 140 -11.89 -1.62 3.07
CA LEU A 140 -11.05 -2.70 3.61
C LEU A 140 -11.08 -3.92 2.69
N GLN A 141 -12.28 -4.34 2.25
CA GLN A 141 -12.45 -5.47 1.33
C GLN A 141 -11.69 -5.26 0.03
N ARG A 142 -11.74 -4.06 -0.55
CA ARG A 142 -10.99 -3.72 -1.77
C ARG A 142 -9.49 -3.89 -1.57
N ASP A 143 -8.93 -3.32 -0.51
CA ASP A 143 -7.48 -3.41 -0.27
C ASP A 143 -7.02 -4.85 -0.03
N VAL A 144 -7.81 -5.65 0.68
CA VAL A 144 -7.55 -7.09 0.90
C VAL A 144 -7.68 -7.88 -0.41
N HIS A 145 -8.71 -7.60 -1.21
CA HIS A 145 -8.90 -8.26 -2.49
C HIS A 145 -7.77 -7.94 -3.47
N ASP A 146 -7.41 -6.67 -3.59
CA ASP A 146 -6.30 -6.22 -4.43
C ASP A 146 -4.95 -6.79 -3.94
N PHE A 147 -4.82 -7.08 -2.64
CA PHE A 147 -3.65 -7.79 -2.10
C PHE A 147 -3.65 -9.26 -2.54
N LEU A 148 -4.78 -9.96 -2.42
CA LEU A 148 -4.90 -11.37 -2.81
C LEU A 148 -4.71 -11.60 -4.31
N LEU A 149 -5.09 -10.64 -5.14
CA LEU A 149 -4.86 -10.69 -6.59
C LEU A 149 -3.40 -10.47 -6.99
N GLY A 150 -2.49 -10.22 -6.03
CA GLY A 150 -1.06 -10.06 -6.29
C GLY A 150 -0.70 -8.79 -7.06
N GLY A 151 -1.61 -7.82 -7.16
CA GLY A 151 -1.34 -6.57 -7.86
C GLY A 151 -0.27 -5.74 -7.13
N LEU A 152 0.64 -5.14 -7.89
CA LEU A 152 1.50 -4.07 -7.37
C LEU A 152 0.61 -2.87 -7.04
N HIS A 153 0.53 -2.45 -5.77
CA HIS A 153 -0.09 -1.18 -5.42
C HIS A 153 0.91 -0.07 -5.66
N LEU A 154 0.79 0.60 -6.80
CA LEU A 154 1.67 1.71 -7.16
C LEU A 154 0.95 3.03 -6.84
N PRO A 155 1.47 3.84 -5.89
CA PRO A 155 0.88 5.13 -5.58
C PRO A 155 0.82 6.03 -6.82
N ARG A 156 -0.25 6.81 -6.96
CA ARG A 156 -0.36 7.83 -8.01
C ARG A 156 0.23 9.15 -7.52
N LYS A 157 1.10 9.76 -8.33
CA LYS A 157 1.53 11.15 -8.13
C LYS A 157 1.09 12.01 -9.30
N LEU A 158 0.72 13.26 -8.99
CA LEU A 158 0.34 14.28 -9.94
C LEU A 158 1.45 15.35 -10.00
N PHE A 159 1.83 15.76 -11.19
CA PHE A 159 2.77 16.84 -11.44
C PHE A 159 2.15 17.88 -12.38
N GLU A 160 2.28 19.15 -12.00
CA GLU A 160 1.82 20.27 -12.84
C GLU A 160 2.84 20.58 -13.95
N PRO A 161 2.42 21.20 -15.07
CA PRO A 161 3.32 21.54 -16.17
C PRO A 161 4.53 22.35 -15.69
N GLY A 162 5.72 22.02 -16.20
CA GLY A 162 6.99 22.64 -15.82
C GLY A 162 7.63 22.10 -14.54
N THR A 163 6.96 21.20 -13.81
CA THR A 163 7.54 20.59 -12.60
C THR A 163 8.65 19.61 -12.97
N VAL A 164 9.85 19.80 -12.41
CA VAL A 164 10.94 18.83 -12.49
C VAL A 164 10.62 17.66 -11.58
N ILE A 165 10.53 16.46 -12.14
CA ILE A 165 10.16 15.21 -11.45
C ILE A 165 11.40 14.53 -10.86
N MET A 166 12.53 14.61 -11.57
CA MET A 166 13.83 14.14 -11.09
C MET A 166 14.95 14.92 -11.78
N CYS A 167 16.10 15.02 -11.12
CA CYS A 167 17.30 15.66 -11.65
C CYS A 167 18.38 14.61 -11.95
N GLU A 168 19.14 14.84 -13.02
CA GLU A 168 20.35 14.09 -13.34
C GLU A 168 21.35 14.12 -12.17
N GLY A 169 22.02 12.99 -11.91
CA GLY A 169 23.06 12.88 -10.88
C GLY A 169 22.53 12.61 -9.47
N ASP A 170 21.25 12.82 -9.21
CA ASP A 170 20.65 12.50 -7.92
C ASP A 170 20.60 10.97 -7.70
N PRO A 171 20.68 10.49 -6.45
CA PRO A 171 20.32 9.10 -6.16
C PRO A 171 18.83 8.87 -6.47
N GLY A 172 18.49 7.67 -6.96
CA GLY A 172 17.12 7.31 -7.30
C GLY A 172 16.59 6.11 -6.51
N ASP A 173 15.50 6.31 -5.78
CA ASP A 173 14.83 5.28 -4.96
C ASP A 173 13.46 4.84 -5.52
N ALA A 174 13.04 5.43 -6.64
CA ALA A 174 11.79 5.13 -7.32
C ALA A 174 11.88 5.24 -8.85
N ALA A 175 11.07 4.45 -9.54
CA ALA A 175 10.78 4.57 -10.97
C ALA A 175 9.33 5.03 -11.16
N TYR A 176 9.03 5.60 -12.33
CA TYR A 176 7.74 6.20 -12.63
C TYR A 176 7.22 5.68 -13.96
N MET A 177 5.96 5.23 -13.98
CA MET A 177 5.24 4.90 -15.22
C MET A 177 4.21 5.98 -15.52
N ILE A 178 4.25 6.55 -16.72
CA ILE A 178 3.34 7.61 -17.14
C ILE A 178 1.96 7.01 -17.39
N VAL A 179 0.94 7.50 -16.68
CA VAL A 179 -0.46 7.12 -16.90
C VAL A 179 -1.18 8.11 -17.80
N SER A 180 -0.84 9.40 -17.67
CA SER A 180 -1.36 10.46 -18.52
C SER A 180 -0.41 11.64 -18.55
N GLY A 181 -0.46 12.43 -19.61
CA GLY A 181 0.44 13.55 -19.85
C GLY A 181 1.75 13.14 -20.50
N ARG A 182 2.66 14.09 -20.70
CA ARG A 182 3.95 13.93 -21.36
C ARG A 182 5.08 14.50 -20.53
N CYS A 183 6.21 13.84 -20.59
CA CYS A 183 7.43 14.24 -19.91
C CYS A 183 8.55 14.48 -20.92
N ARG A 184 9.47 15.40 -20.64
CA ARG A 184 10.71 15.58 -21.41
C ARG A 184 11.88 15.12 -20.55
N ALA A 185 12.66 14.17 -21.06
CA ALA A 185 13.95 13.80 -20.49
C ALA A 185 15.06 14.64 -21.13
N TYR A 186 15.95 15.20 -20.32
CA TYR A 186 17.03 16.06 -20.79
C TYR A 186 18.27 15.93 -19.90
N ARG A 187 19.43 16.34 -20.43
CA ARG A 187 20.69 16.45 -19.70
C ARG A 187 21.27 17.84 -19.89
N THR A 188 22.09 18.28 -18.95
CA THR A 188 22.80 19.55 -19.07
C THR A 188 24.25 19.29 -19.42
N VAL A 189 24.65 19.64 -20.65
CA VAL A 189 26.04 19.51 -21.15
C VAL A 189 26.53 20.91 -21.48
N ASP A 190 27.66 21.32 -20.91
CA ASP A 190 28.25 22.67 -21.09
C ASP A 190 27.28 23.83 -20.84
N GLY A 191 26.35 23.65 -19.90
CA GLY A 191 25.33 24.64 -19.54
C GLY A 191 24.14 24.72 -20.51
N GLN A 192 24.09 23.89 -21.54
CA GLN A 192 22.93 23.77 -22.44
C GLN A 192 22.12 22.51 -22.14
N GLU A 193 20.79 22.64 -22.17
CA GLU A 193 19.89 21.49 -22.04
C GLU A 193 19.78 20.75 -23.37
N GLU A 194 20.36 19.57 -23.44
CA GLU A 194 20.16 18.63 -24.54
C GLU A 194 18.95 17.74 -24.23
N THR A 195 17.93 17.80 -25.10
CA THR A 195 16.76 16.93 -24.97
C THR A 195 17.10 15.53 -25.45
N LEU A 196 16.93 14.55 -24.56
CA LEU A 196 17.16 13.13 -24.89
C LEU A 196 15.94 12.51 -25.56
N SER A 197 14.76 12.73 -24.98
CA SER A 197 13.49 12.18 -25.47
C SER A 197 12.29 12.93 -24.90
N VAL A 198 11.16 12.80 -25.58
CA VAL A 198 9.83 13.13 -25.06
C VAL A 198 9.11 11.80 -24.84
N MET A 199 8.54 11.64 -23.65
CA MET A 199 7.92 10.41 -23.19
C MET A 199 6.40 10.56 -23.06
N GLU A 200 5.67 9.51 -23.43
CA GLU A 200 4.22 9.43 -23.53
C GLU A 200 3.63 8.40 -22.55
N PRO A 201 2.28 8.36 -22.37
CA PRO A 201 1.63 7.38 -21.50
C PRO A 201 2.00 5.93 -21.85
N GLY A 202 2.30 5.14 -20.83
CA GLY A 202 2.81 3.76 -20.93
C GLY A 202 4.32 3.65 -20.81
N GLU A 203 5.06 4.73 -21.04
CA GLU A 203 6.52 4.73 -20.88
C GLU A 203 6.95 4.88 -19.41
N VAL A 204 8.13 4.34 -19.12
CA VAL A 204 8.73 4.30 -17.78
C VAL A 204 10.01 5.11 -17.77
N PHE A 205 10.26 5.84 -16.69
CA PHE A 205 11.51 6.56 -16.47
C PHE A 205 12.02 6.42 -15.03
N GLY A 206 13.34 6.52 -14.87
CA GLY A 206 14.02 6.42 -13.58
C GLY A 206 14.27 4.99 -13.09
N GLU A 207 13.93 3.99 -13.90
CA GLU A 207 14.10 2.56 -13.63
C GLU A 207 15.57 2.14 -13.56
N MET A 208 16.47 2.80 -14.30
CA MET A 208 17.90 2.51 -14.24
C MET A 208 18.51 2.73 -12.86
N ALA A 209 18.18 3.85 -12.20
CA ALA A 209 18.67 4.13 -10.86
C ALA A 209 18.17 3.08 -9.85
N LEU A 210 16.97 2.58 -10.07
CA LEU A 210 16.33 1.59 -9.20
C LEU A 210 16.92 0.18 -9.40
N LEU A 211 17.13 -0.23 -10.66
CA LEU A 211 17.59 -1.58 -11.02
C LEU A 211 19.10 -1.77 -10.82
N LEU A 212 19.88 -0.72 -11.08
CA LEU A 212 21.34 -0.83 -11.20
C LEU A 212 22.07 -0.01 -10.14
N GLU A 213 21.33 0.62 -9.23
CA GLU A 213 21.85 1.39 -8.08
C GLU A 213 22.82 2.52 -8.49
N GLU A 214 22.59 3.08 -9.68
CA GLU A 214 23.35 4.20 -10.21
C GLU A 214 22.59 5.54 -10.03
N PRO A 215 23.29 6.68 -10.06
CA PRO A 215 22.64 7.98 -10.10
C PRO A 215 21.68 8.14 -11.29
N ARG A 216 20.72 9.07 -11.19
CA ARG A 216 19.79 9.41 -12.28
C ARG A 216 20.58 9.79 -13.53
N ALA A 217 20.32 9.09 -14.63
CA ALA A 217 21.03 9.31 -15.90
C ALA A 217 20.59 10.58 -16.65
N ALA A 218 19.44 11.15 -16.29
CA ALA A 218 18.86 12.33 -16.91
C ALA A 218 17.87 13.02 -15.96
N SER A 219 17.63 14.30 -16.21
CA SER A 219 16.55 15.07 -15.61
C SER A 219 15.25 14.82 -16.37
N VAL A 220 14.11 14.86 -15.67
CA VAL A 220 12.79 14.71 -16.28
C VAL A 220 11.87 15.83 -15.81
N VAL A 221 11.20 16.49 -16.75
CA VAL A 221 10.24 17.58 -16.48
C VAL A 221 8.88 17.25 -17.08
N ALA A 222 7.80 17.59 -16.36
CA ALA A 222 6.44 17.49 -16.86
C ALA A 222 6.18 18.57 -17.94
N MET A 223 5.75 18.18 -19.13
CA MET A 223 5.43 19.13 -20.21
C MET A 223 3.98 19.63 -20.11
N ASP A 224 3.09 18.77 -19.65
CA ASP A 224 1.68 19.06 -19.36
C ASP A 224 1.34 18.47 -17.97
N ARG A 225 0.05 18.35 -17.65
CA ARG A 225 -0.37 17.80 -16.34
C ARG A 225 -0.18 16.28 -16.34
N VAL A 226 0.83 15.81 -15.62
CA VAL A 226 1.28 14.42 -15.65
C VAL A 226 0.76 13.66 -14.44
N VAL A 227 0.24 12.45 -14.69
CA VAL A 227 -0.06 11.47 -13.65
C VAL A 227 0.86 10.28 -13.85
N VAL A 228 1.56 9.87 -12.79
CA VAL A 228 2.43 8.68 -12.81
C VAL A 228 2.01 7.67 -11.76
N LEU A 229 2.29 6.40 -12.02
CA LEU A 229 2.41 5.36 -10.99
C LEU A 229 3.84 5.32 -10.50
N VAL A 230 4.02 5.27 -9.19
CA VAL A 230 5.33 5.24 -8.52
C VAL A 230 5.67 3.81 -8.12
N LEU A 231 6.82 3.32 -8.56
CA LEU A 231 7.40 2.05 -8.14
C LEU A 231 8.64 2.33 -7.29
N ASP A 232 8.54 2.18 -5.96
CA ASP A 232 9.69 2.32 -5.06
C ASP A 232 10.53 1.03 -4.99
N LYS A 233 11.75 1.13 -4.46
CA LYS A 233 12.70 0.00 -4.37
C LYS A 233 12.10 -1.18 -3.60
N ALA A 234 11.35 -0.92 -2.54
CA ALA A 234 10.72 -1.94 -1.73
C ALA A 234 9.63 -2.71 -2.50
N THR A 235 8.75 -1.99 -3.19
CA THR A 235 7.65 -2.54 -4.01
C THR A 235 8.20 -3.35 -5.18
N MET A 236 9.32 -2.89 -5.75
CA MET A 236 10.04 -3.63 -6.78
C MET A 236 10.62 -4.95 -6.26
N ASN A 237 11.22 -4.95 -5.06
CA ASN A 237 11.76 -6.16 -4.44
C ASN A 237 10.65 -7.15 -4.05
N GLU A 238 9.56 -6.66 -3.44
CA GLU A 238 8.44 -7.49 -3.00
C GLU A 238 7.65 -8.10 -4.16
N GLY A 239 7.39 -7.34 -5.23
CA GLY A 239 6.50 -7.79 -6.32
C GLY A 239 7.18 -8.45 -7.52
N LEU A 240 8.46 -8.16 -7.80
CA LEU A 240 9.20 -8.76 -8.93
C LEU A 240 10.24 -9.81 -8.49
N GLY A 241 10.47 -9.99 -7.18
CA GLY A 241 11.38 -11.01 -6.65
C GLY A 241 12.83 -10.82 -7.09
N LEU A 242 13.34 -9.58 -7.07
CA LEU A 242 14.66 -9.24 -7.61
C LEU A 242 15.86 -9.78 -6.80
N GLU A 243 15.61 -10.40 -5.66
CA GLU A 243 16.61 -11.13 -4.86
C GLU A 243 16.91 -12.53 -5.43
N GLY A 244 16.12 -13.00 -6.40
CA GLY A 244 16.33 -14.26 -7.10
C GLY A 244 16.95 -14.13 -8.50
N TRP A 245 16.90 -15.23 -9.26
CA TRP A 245 17.42 -15.31 -10.63
C TRP A 245 16.72 -14.35 -11.61
N SER A 246 15.44 -14.05 -11.40
CA SER A 246 14.66 -13.10 -12.21
C SER A 246 15.23 -11.70 -12.09
N GLY A 247 15.67 -11.28 -10.90
CA GLY A 247 16.33 -9.99 -10.73
C GLY A 247 17.70 -9.91 -11.36
N ALA A 248 18.48 -10.99 -11.29
CA ALA A 248 19.74 -11.06 -12.02
C ALA A 248 19.52 -10.94 -13.54
N LEU A 249 18.47 -11.58 -14.08
CA LEU A 249 18.10 -11.48 -15.49
C LEU A 249 17.64 -10.06 -15.86
N VAL A 250 16.76 -9.45 -15.09
CA VAL A 250 16.27 -8.08 -15.33
C VAL A 250 17.43 -7.08 -15.29
N ARG A 251 18.33 -7.18 -14.31
CA ARG A 251 19.54 -6.34 -14.24
C ARG A 251 20.46 -6.57 -15.44
N ALA A 252 20.69 -7.82 -15.83
CA ALA A 252 21.52 -8.13 -17.00
C ALA A 252 20.93 -7.58 -18.30
N LEU A 253 19.61 -7.67 -18.50
CA LEU A 253 18.92 -7.07 -19.63
C LEU A 253 19.02 -5.55 -19.60
N ALA A 254 18.74 -4.94 -18.46
CA ALA A 254 18.85 -3.50 -18.27
C ALA A 254 20.28 -2.98 -18.56
N GLN A 255 21.31 -3.69 -18.09
CA GLN A 255 22.70 -3.35 -18.39
C GLN A 255 23.01 -3.46 -19.90
N ARG A 256 22.51 -4.50 -20.57
CA ARG A 256 22.68 -4.65 -22.03
C ARG A 256 22.01 -3.51 -22.80
N PHE A 257 20.79 -3.12 -22.41
CA PHE A 257 20.09 -1.98 -23.03
C PHE A 257 20.85 -0.68 -22.85
N ARG A 258 21.36 -0.39 -21.65
CA ARG A 258 22.22 0.80 -21.44
C ARG A 258 23.47 0.79 -22.28
N ASN A 259 24.16 -0.35 -22.34
CA ASN A 259 25.37 -0.46 -23.14
C ASN A 259 25.07 -0.23 -24.62
N LEU A 260 23.93 -0.74 -25.12
CA LEU A 260 23.45 -0.49 -26.48
C LEU A 260 23.15 0.99 -26.71
N GLU A 261 22.43 1.65 -25.80
CA GLU A 261 22.17 3.09 -25.92
C GLU A 261 23.45 3.91 -25.92
N GLN A 262 24.40 3.60 -25.04
CA GLN A 262 25.71 4.28 -25.02
C GLN A 262 26.50 4.02 -26.31
N HIS A 263 26.49 2.80 -26.84
CA HIS A 263 27.17 2.50 -28.11
C HIS A 263 26.51 3.21 -29.30
N VAL A 264 25.19 3.28 -29.36
CA VAL A 264 24.47 4.05 -30.39
C VAL A 264 24.77 5.55 -30.27
N ARG A 265 24.91 6.08 -29.05
CA ARG A 265 25.30 7.47 -28.78
C ARG A 265 26.74 7.78 -29.18
N VAL A 266 27.71 6.89 -28.87
CA VAL A 266 29.14 7.08 -29.20
C VAL A 266 29.42 6.85 -30.69
N SER A 267 28.67 5.98 -31.36
CA SER A 267 28.85 5.68 -32.79
C SER A 267 28.31 6.75 -33.75
N GLY A 268 27.72 7.84 -33.25
CA GLY A 268 27.35 9.00 -34.08
C GLY A 268 26.30 8.69 -35.16
N LEU A 269 25.56 7.58 -35.06
CA LEU A 269 24.44 7.25 -35.94
C LEU A 269 23.22 8.10 -35.57
N ARG A 270 23.33 9.41 -35.77
CA ARG A 270 22.16 10.25 -36.03
C ARG A 270 21.41 9.61 -37.19
N ARG A 271 20.11 9.32 -37.01
CA ARG A 271 19.21 9.21 -38.16
C ARG A 271 19.37 10.51 -38.95
N ASN A 272 20.04 10.43 -40.09
CA ASN A 272 19.99 11.45 -41.13
C ASN A 272 18.53 11.60 -41.56
N SER A 273 17.78 12.48 -40.90
CA SER A 273 16.74 13.22 -41.59
C SER A 273 17.46 14.30 -42.41
N GLY A 274 17.80 13.95 -43.65
CA GLY A 274 18.35 14.87 -44.66
C GLY A 274 17.33 15.92 -45.10
N PRO A 275 17.78 16.97 -45.84
CA PRO A 275 17.31 18.34 -45.64
C PRO A 275 16.30 18.85 -46.68
N ALA A 276 15.72 20.00 -46.33
CA ALA A 276 15.01 21.01 -47.14
C ALA A 276 14.96 20.81 -48.67
N GLU A 277 13.74 20.70 -49.21
CA GLU A 277 13.44 21.20 -50.55
C GLU A 277 13.00 22.67 -50.43
N SER A 278 13.83 23.56 -50.95
CA SER A 278 13.40 24.89 -51.42
C SER A 278 13.83 25.07 -52.88
N GLU A 279 12.89 25.57 -53.67
CA GLU A 279 13.01 26.21 -54.99
C GLU A 279 13.04 25.32 -56.26
N ARG A 280 11.90 25.31 -56.96
CA ARG A 280 11.70 26.06 -58.21
C ARG A 280 10.30 26.64 -58.28
#